data_AF-A0A268RBG8-F1
#
_entry.id   AF-A0A268RBG8-F1
#
_cell.length_a   1.000
_cell.length_b   1.000
_cell.length_c   1.000
_cell.angle_alpha   90.00
_cell.angle_beta   90.00
_cell.angle_gamma   90.00
#
_symmetry.space_group_name_H-M   'P 1'
#
loop_
_entity.id
_entity.type
_entity.pdbx_description
1 polymer ?
#
loop_
_entity_poly.entity_id
_entity_poly.type
_entity_poly.pdbx_seq_one_letter_code
_entity_poly.pdbx_strand_id
1 'polypeptide(L)'
;LKSPYRKKAIFVMNDATIKLIRKLKDGNGQYLWQPSIQAGQPDTILNRPVKTSAYVPTVEAGAKTIAFGDFGYYWVADRQGRSFQRLNELY
;
A
#
# COMPACT_ATOMS: atom_id res chain seq x y z
N LEU A 1 3.51 15.25 6.41
CA LEU A 1 2.11 15.10 6.88
C LEU A 1 1.87 15.95 8.14
N LYS A 2 0.79 16.74 8.20
CA LYS A 2 0.43 17.55 9.39
C LYS A 2 0.10 16.63 10.58
N SER A 3 0.35 17.09 11.81
CA SER A 3 0.21 16.28 13.03
C SER A 3 -1.12 15.52 13.16
N PRO A 4 -2.30 16.14 12.92
CA PRO A 4 -3.58 15.47 13.12
C PRO A 4 -3.76 14.20 12.27
N TYR A 5 -3.24 14.19 11.05
CA TYR A 5 -3.39 13.08 10.12
C TYR A 5 -2.39 11.94 10.35
N ARG A 6 -1.39 12.12 11.24
CA ARG A 6 -0.38 11.08 11.47
C ARG A 6 -0.92 9.89 12.26
N LYS A 7 -1.96 10.08 13.09
CA LYS A 7 -2.43 9.07 14.04
C LYS A 7 -2.91 7.78 13.36
N LYS A 8 -3.62 7.89 12.24
CA LYS A 8 -4.16 6.77 11.46
C LYS A 8 -3.50 6.62 10.09
N ALA A 9 -2.36 7.28 9.87
CA ALA A 9 -1.67 7.21 8.60
C ALA A 9 -1.09 5.82 8.34
N ILE A 10 -1.15 5.39 7.08
CA ILE A 10 -0.56 4.15 6.58
C ILE A 10 0.33 4.44 5.37
N PHE A 11 1.25 3.53 5.10
CA PHE A 11 2.02 3.51 3.87
C PHE A 11 1.31 2.68 2.81
N VAL A 12 1.27 3.17 1.57
CA VAL A 12 0.78 2.44 0.41
C VAL A 12 1.86 2.48 -0.68
N MET A 13 2.32 1.31 -1.13
CA MET A 13 3.38 1.21 -2.14
C MET A 13 3.29 -0.09 -2.96
N ASN A 14 4.14 -0.24 -3.98
CA ASN A 14 4.25 -1.47 -4.75
C ASN A 14 5.10 -2.53 -4.01
N ASP A 15 4.83 -3.82 -4.22
CA ASP A 15 5.65 -4.92 -3.67
C ASP A 15 7.11 -4.84 -4.13
N ALA A 16 7.37 -4.36 -5.35
CA ALA A 16 8.72 -4.12 -5.84
C ALA A 16 9.46 -3.06 -5.00
N THR A 17 8.75 -2.03 -4.53
CA THR A 17 9.30 -1.00 -3.64
C THR A 17 9.63 -1.58 -2.26
N ILE A 18 8.78 -2.47 -1.72
CA ILE A 18 9.07 -3.18 -0.46
C ILE A 18 10.34 -4.03 -0.59
N LYS A 19 10.52 -4.72 -1.70
CA LYS A 19 11.74 -5.51 -1.96
C LYS A 19 13.00 -4.65 -1.92
N LEU A 20 12.93 -3.38 -2.33
CA LEU A 20 14.04 -2.44 -2.24
C LEU A 20 14.25 -1.96 -0.80
N ILE A 21 13.17 -1.64 -0.07
CA ILE A 21 13.23 -1.23 1.35
C ILE A 21 13.87 -2.32 2.21
N ARG A 22 13.56 -3.60 1.96
CA ARG A 22 14.19 -4.76 2.62
C ARG A 22 15.70 -4.85 2.45
N LYS A 23 16.24 -4.18 1.43
CA LYS A 23 17.68 -4.18 1.14
C LYS A 23 18.40 -2.98 1.75
N LEU A 24 17.67 -2.01 2.30
CA LEU A 24 18.28 -0.82 2.90
C LEU A 24 19.05 -1.20 4.16
N LYS A 25 20.29 -0.70 4.21
CA LYS A 25 21.22 -0.93 5.31
C LYS A 25 21.72 0.39 5.88
N ASP A 26 22.10 0.40 7.15
CA ASP A 26 22.86 1.49 7.74
C ASP A 26 24.34 1.45 7.28
N GLY A 27 25.13 2.43 7.72
CA GLY A 27 26.57 2.48 7.42
C GLY A 27 27.38 1.31 8.00
N ASN A 28 26.81 0.55 8.94
CA ASN A 28 27.41 -0.62 9.56
C ASN A 28 26.94 -1.93 8.91
N GLY A 29 26.17 -1.86 7.83
CA GLY A 29 25.68 -3.02 7.08
C GLY A 29 24.44 -3.71 7.67
N GLN A 30 23.82 -3.14 8.71
CA GLN A 30 22.63 -3.69 9.35
C GLN A 30 21.37 -3.26 8.61
N TYR A 31 20.41 -4.18 8.45
CA TYR A 31 19.14 -3.87 7.78
C TYR A 31 18.29 -2.91 8.61
N LEU A 32 17.82 -1.83 7.98
CA LEU A 32 16.99 -0.82 8.64
C LEU A 32 15.57 -1.33 8.94
N TRP A 33 15.12 -2.33 8.20
CA TRP A 33 13.76 -2.84 8.28
C TRP A 33 13.72 -4.34 8.11
N GLN A 34 12.87 -4.99 8.91
CA GLN A 34 12.57 -6.40 8.79
C GLN A 34 11.05 -6.58 8.77
N PRO A 35 10.53 -7.48 7.92
CA PRO A 35 9.10 -7.81 7.90
C PRO A 35 8.69 -8.46 9.22
N SER A 36 7.40 -8.32 9.54
CA SER A 36 6.80 -9.07 10.63
C SER A 36 6.80 -10.56 10.31
N ILE A 37 7.23 -11.38 11.26
CA ILE A 37 7.16 -12.84 11.19
C ILE A 37 5.90 -13.40 11.88
N GLN A 38 5.13 -12.54 12.55
CA GLN A 38 3.95 -12.92 13.31
C GLN A 38 2.70 -12.87 12.43
N ALA A 39 2.02 -14.01 12.30
CA ALA A 39 0.77 -14.10 11.58
C ALA A 39 -0.28 -13.12 12.15
N GLY A 40 -0.95 -12.38 11.26
CA GLY A 40 -1.96 -11.39 11.63
C GLY A 40 -1.43 -10.00 12.01
N GLN A 41 -0.12 -9.82 12.20
CA GLN A 41 0.47 -8.51 12.41
C GLN A 41 0.90 -7.91 11.06
N PRO A 42 0.36 -6.75 10.65
CA PRO A 42 0.77 -6.11 9.41
C PRO A 42 2.23 -5.66 9.52
N ASP A 43 2.93 -5.72 8.40
CA ASP A 43 4.25 -5.12 8.27
C ASP A 43 4.20 -3.63 8.63
N THR A 44 5.11 -3.18 9.49
CA THR A 44 5.18 -1.78 9.90
C THR A 44 6.51 -1.15 9.55
N ILE A 45 6.46 0.04 8.96
CA ILE A 45 7.62 0.92 8.79
C ILE A 45 7.41 2.12 9.71
N LEU A 46 8.38 2.44 10.57
CA LEU A 46 8.30 3.57 11.52
C LEU A 46 7.02 3.56 12.37
N ASN A 47 6.62 2.38 12.87
CA ASN A 47 5.39 2.15 13.64
C ASN A 47 4.09 2.50 12.88
N ARG A 48 4.11 2.45 11.54
CA ARG A 48 2.95 2.65 10.70
C ARG A 48 2.72 1.44 9.79
N PRO A 49 1.48 0.95 9.67
CA PRO A 49 1.17 -0.17 8.79
C PRO A 49 1.54 0.12 7.34
N VAL A 50 1.96 -0.93 6.65
CA VAL A 50 2.24 -0.93 5.23
C VAL A 50 1.17 -1.74 4.50
N LYS A 51 0.67 -1.19 3.41
CA LYS A 51 -0.23 -1.87 2.46
C LYS A 51 0.41 -1.84 1.09
N THR A 52 0.27 -2.94 0.36
CA THR A 52 0.77 -3.01 -1.01
C THR A 52 -0.36 -2.99 -2.02
N SER A 53 -0.09 -2.40 -3.17
CA SER A 53 -1.03 -2.32 -4.29
C SER A 53 -0.26 -2.30 -5.60
N ALA A 54 -0.66 -3.15 -6.54
CA ALA A 54 -0.08 -3.20 -7.88
C ALA A 54 -0.33 -1.92 -8.69
N TYR A 55 -1.32 -1.12 -8.29
CA TYR A 55 -1.64 0.16 -8.95
C TYR A 55 -0.73 1.31 -8.52
N VAL A 56 0.10 1.12 -7.49
CA VAL A 56 1.13 2.10 -7.14
C VAL A 56 2.33 1.90 -8.08
N PRO A 57 2.87 2.97 -8.68
CA PRO A 57 4.03 2.87 -9.57
C PRO A 57 5.26 2.23 -8.91
N THR A 58 6.04 1.53 -9.72
CA THR A 58 7.37 1.02 -9.38
C THR A 58 8.41 2.15 -9.37
N VAL A 59 9.59 1.88 -8.80
CA VAL A 59 10.66 2.88 -8.63
C VAL A 59 11.28 3.25 -9.97
N GLU A 60 10.95 4.46 -10.42
CA GLU A 60 11.45 5.09 -11.64
C GLU A 60 11.64 6.59 -11.41
N ALA A 61 12.40 7.26 -12.29
CA ALA A 61 12.66 8.69 -12.17
C ALA A 61 11.35 9.49 -12.24
N GLY A 62 11.08 10.31 -11.21
CA GLY A 62 9.88 11.13 -11.12
C GLY A 62 8.60 10.40 -10.66
N ALA A 63 8.64 9.08 -10.49
CA ALA A 63 7.48 8.29 -10.07
C ALA A 63 7.15 8.50 -8.59
N LYS A 64 5.84 8.59 -8.27
CA LYS A 64 5.34 8.66 -6.89
C LYS A 64 5.09 7.25 -6.36
N THR A 65 6.14 6.61 -5.86
CA THR A 65 6.13 5.18 -5.52
C THR A 65 5.66 4.83 -4.11
N ILE A 66 5.62 5.83 -3.22
CA ILE A 66 5.20 5.66 -1.84
C ILE A 66 4.22 6.78 -1.51
N ALA A 67 3.02 6.39 -1.10
CA ALA A 67 2.05 7.29 -0.50
C ALA A 67 2.02 7.08 1.02
N PHE A 68 1.93 8.18 1.77
CA PHE A 68 1.79 8.16 3.22
C PHE A 68 0.72 9.16 3.66
N GLY A 69 -0.32 8.66 4.30
CA GLY A 69 -1.46 9.50 4.68
C GLY A 69 -2.55 8.74 5.41
N ASP A 70 -3.48 9.50 5.98
CA ASP A 70 -4.74 8.97 6.50
C ASP A 70 -5.76 8.91 5.36
N PHE A 71 -5.94 7.72 4.80
CA PHE A 71 -6.89 7.47 3.73
C PHE A 71 -8.34 7.34 4.22
N GLY A 72 -8.61 7.45 5.53
CA GLY A 72 -9.97 7.53 6.06
C GLY A 72 -10.71 8.80 5.62
N TYR A 73 -9.98 9.81 5.15
CA TYR A 73 -10.54 11.01 4.53
C TYR A 73 -10.70 10.89 3.01
N TYR A 74 -10.33 9.75 2.41
CA TYR A 74 -10.50 9.48 0.98
C TYR A 74 -11.83 8.77 0.73
N TRP A 75 -12.68 9.36 -0.11
CA TRP A 75 -14.01 8.85 -0.39
C TRP A 75 -14.00 8.04 -1.68
N VAL A 76 -14.35 6.75 -1.58
CA VAL A 76 -14.61 5.89 -2.73
C VAL A 76 -16.13 5.77 -2.88
N ALA A 77 -16.67 6.36 -3.93
CA ALA A 77 -18.09 6.21 -4.26
C ALA A 77 -18.27 4.99 -5.16
N ASP A 78 -18.98 3.98 -4.68
CA ASP A 78 -19.36 2.81 -5.47
C ASP A 78 -20.84 2.90 -5.87
N ARG A 79 -21.14 2.50 -7.10
CA ARG A 79 -22.51 2.39 -7.60
C ARG A 79 -22.82 0.89 -7.69
N GLN A 80 -23.88 0.47 -6.99
CA GLN A 80 -24.27 -0.94 -6.79
C GLN A 80 -24.02 -1.84 -8.01
N GLY A 81 -23.69 -3.10 -7.69
CA GLY A 81 -23.14 -4.11 -8.60
C GLY A 81 -23.82 -4.17 -9.98
N ARG A 82 -22.99 -4.30 -11.01
CA ARG A 82 -23.44 -4.54 -12.38
C ARG A 82 -24.00 -5.96 -12.47
N SER A 83 -25.27 -6.11 -12.87
CA SER A 83 -25.83 -7.41 -13.21
C SER A 83 -25.53 -7.75 -14.66
N PHE A 84 -25.02 -8.95 -14.91
CA PHE A 84 -24.91 -9.50 -16.27
C PHE A 84 -26.16 -10.34 -16.56
N GLN A 85 -26.89 -10.01 -17.62
CA GLN A 85 -27.96 -10.86 -18.15
C GLN A 85 -27.48 -11.49 -19.44
N ARG A 86 -27.52 -12.82 -19.51
CA ARG A 86 -27.29 -13.57 -20.76
C ARG A 86 -28.61 -13.66 -21.51
N LEU A 87 -28.66 -13.10 -22.72
CA LEU A 87 -29.79 -13.29 -23.63
C LEU A 87 -29.83 -14.76 -24.08
N ASN A 88 -30.96 -15.42 -23.82
CA ASN A 88 -31.28 -16.76 -24.30
C ASN A 88 -32.54 -16.66 -25.15
N GLU A 89 -32.40 -16.37 -26.44
CA GLU A 89 -33.50 -16.52 -27.39
C GLU A 89 -33.54 -17.99 -27.84
N LEU A 90 -34.68 -18.66 -27.63
CA LEU A 90 -35.06 -19.77 -28.50
C LEU A 90 -35.63 -19.12 -29.77
N TYR A 91 -35.22 -19.64 -30.92
CA TYR A 91 -35.69 -19.23 -32.26
C TYR A 91 -37.19 -18.94 -32.33
#